data_AF-A0A2N3BG70-F1
#
_entry.id   AF-A0A2N3BG70-F1
#
_cell.length_a   1.000
_cell.length_b   1.000
_cell.length_c   1.000
_cell.angle_alpha   90.00
_cell.angle_beta   90.00
_cell.angle_gamma   90.00
#
_symmetry.space_group_name_H-M   'P 1'
#
loop_
_entity.id
_entity.type
_entity.pdbx_description
1 polymer ?
#
loop_
_entity_poly.entity_id
_entity_poly.type
_entity_poly.pdbx_seq_one_letter_code
_entity_poly.pdbx_strand_id
1 'polypeptide(L)'
;MFNMMNWIKLAGASIATLLVFLLGNWAANTLYSTGSGAEVAHAPAATSTPAATAPAAPAAPAAPAAPAAPAAEAAAPAAGPFVAPALSAPVDTLLAAADLTAGEKVWAKCKACHRLDGKNGVGPALDGIFGRHTGSVEGYKYSDANKGANITWTPAVMIDYLSDPKGFMPGTKMTLAGIASEADRVNVVAWLAANGGDASAAPAAEAAAPAAEAAAPAAAPAAEAVAAAGDATTLVARLATADVAAGGKVFEQCAACHTLDGTNSVGPYLNGVLGRATGQATGYEYSEANIAAAQTWTASTIYKYLVDPQSVLPGTKMTFAGLPNDQDRINVIAWLLSNGGVADKDVTSAQDALALGAAQAAAAAATPAAAAPAAVADAAAPAVAAEAPAAAGSDFAARMAAADVEAGAKVFAKCKACHKVDGKNAVGPHLDGLFGRVSGAVEGFKYSDANKEAGVTWTAEVLDAYLADPKAYMPGNKMTFVGLPKPEDRANVIAWLQANGG
;
A
#
# COMPACT_ATOMS: atom_id res chain seq x y z
N MET A 1 8.11 48.93 -18.84
CA MET A 1 8.97 49.03 -17.64
C MET A 1 8.09 49.27 -16.43
N PHE A 2 8.00 48.34 -15.47
CA PHE A 2 7.18 48.54 -14.27
C PHE A 2 8.00 49.23 -13.18
N ASN A 3 7.45 50.29 -12.58
CA ASN A 3 8.18 51.10 -11.60
C ASN A 3 8.22 50.39 -10.23
N MET A 4 9.42 50.08 -9.74
CA MET A 4 9.68 49.46 -8.43
C MET A 4 8.95 50.18 -7.27
N MET A 5 8.84 51.50 -7.36
CA MET A 5 8.16 52.35 -6.37
C MET A 5 6.67 52.01 -6.19
N ASN A 6 6.01 51.51 -7.24
CA ASN A 6 4.59 51.12 -7.18
C ASN A 6 4.41 49.74 -6.54
N TRP A 7 5.33 48.80 -6.77
CA TRP A 7 5.33 47.49 -6.11
C TRP A 7 5.52 47.61 -4.60
N ILE A 8 6.45 48.47 -4.14
CA ILE A 8 6.68 48.73 -2.71
C ILE A 8 5.41 49.29 -2.05
N LYS A 9 4.71 50.23 -2.72
CA LYS A 9 3.45 50.79 -2.21
C LYS A 9 2.32 49.76 -2.13
N LEU A 10 2.20 48.90 -3.14
CA LEU A 10 1.18 47.85 -3.19
C LEU A 10 1.41 46.78 -2.09
N ALA A 11 2.67 46.34 -1.91
CA ALA A 11 3.05 45.41 -0.86
C ALA A 11 2.85 46.00 0.56
N GLY A 12 3.17 47.28 0.75
CA GLY A 12 2.92 47.97 2.03
C GLY A 12 1.43 48.01 2.40
N ALA A 13 0.55 48.28 1.42
CA ALA A 13 -0.89 48.33 1.63
C ALA A 13 -1.50 46.96 2.00
N SER A 14 -1.06 45.86 1.35
CA SER A 14 -1.55 44.52 1.69
C SER A 14 -1.06 44.05 3.07
N ILE A 15 0.19 44.33 3.44
CA ILE A 15 0.73 44.02 4.77
C ILE A 15 -0.03 44.79 5.87
N ALA A 16 -0.25 46.09 5.67
CA ALA A 16 -1.02 46.91 6.63
C ALA A 16 -2.46 46.38 6.83
N THR A 17 -3.12 45.97 5.75
CA THR A 17 -4.47 45.41 5.78
C THR A 17 -4.51 44.08 6.54
N LEU A 18 -3.52 43.20 6.33
CA LEU A 18 -3.41 41.91 7.02
C LEU A 18 -3.20 42.11 8.54
N LEU A 19 -2.35 43.05 8.94
CA LEU A 19 -2.09 43.35 10.36
C LEU A 19 -3.34 43.84 11.10
N VAL A 20 -4.15 44.71 10.47
CA VAL A 20 -5.44 45.16 11.04
C VAL A 20 -6.39 43.98 11.24
N PHE A 21 -6.46 43.05 10.27
CA PHE A 21 -7.33 41.87 10.38
C PHE A 21 -6.90 40.92 11.50
N LEU A 22 -5.59 40.67 11.64
CA LEU A 22 -5.04 39.84 12.71
C LEU A 22 -5.25 40.45 14.12
N LEU A 23 -5.05 41.76 14.26
CA LEU A 23 -5.34 42.49 15.50
C LEU A 23 -6.84 42.46 15.85
N GLY A 24 -7.72 42.62 14.85
CA GLY A 24 -9.17 42.49 15.04
C GLY A 24 -9.59 41.10 15.51
N ASN A 25 -9.01 40.05 14.94
CA ASN A 25 -9.28 38.67 15.35
C ASN A 25 -8.82 38.38 16.80
N TRP A 26 -7.66 38.91 17.21
CA TRP A 26 -7.18 38.80 18.59
C TRP A 26 -8.08 39.55 19.59
N ALA A 27 -8.55 40.76 19.23
CA ALA A 27 -9.49 41.53 20.04
C ALA A 27 -10.87 40.85 20.15
N ALA A 28 -11.36 40.23 19.08
CA ALA A 28 -12.61 39.47 19.12
C ALA A 28 -12.52 38.26 20.07
N ASN A 29 -11.43 37.49 19.99
CA ASN A 29 -11.25 36.27 20.78
C ASN A 29 -11.02 36.55 22.28
N THR A 30 -10.56 37.76 22.64
CA THR A 30 -10.45 38.20 24.04
C THR A 30 -11.73 38.80 24.60
N LEU A 31 -12.62 39.34 23.76
CA LEU A 31 -13.91 39.93 24.17
C LEU A 31 -15.08 38.92 24.22
N TYR A 32 -15.05 37.85 23.41
CA TYR A 32 -16.18 36.92 23.25
C TYR A 32 -16.00 35.52 23.87
N SER A 33 -15.06 35.37 24.82
CA SER A 33 -14.90 34.11 25.56
C SER A 33 -16.03 33.91 26.60
N THR A 34 -17.09 33.20 26.21
CA THR A 34 -18.20 32.82 27.11
C THR A 34 -17.77 31.66 28.02
N GLY A 35 -17.18 31.98 29.17
CA GLY A 35 -16.72 30.99 30.13
C GLY A 35 -17.85 30.15 30.73
N SER A 36 -17.77 28.82 30.59
CA SER A 36 -18.59 27.87 31.35
C SER A 36 -18.15 27.84 32.81
N GLY A 37 -18.86 28.54 33.69
CA GLY A 37 -18.51 28.65 35.11
C GLY A 37 -18.59 27.30 35.84
N ALA A 38 -17.50 26.94 36.53
CA ALA A 38 -17.50 25.88 37.53
C ALA A 38 -17.92 26.46 38.89
N GLU A 39 -18.89 25.84 39.54
CA GLU A 39 -19.52 26.35 40.76
C GLU A 39 -18.81 25.85 42.02
N VAL A 40 -18.39 26.77 42.91
CA VAL A 40 -17.79 26.45 44.22
C VAL A 40 -18.38 27.39 45.26
N ALA A 41 -18.90 26.84 46.36
CA ALA A 41 -19.82 27.54 47.25
C ALA A 41 -19.15 28.22 48.47
N HIS A 42 -19.71 29.36 48.88
CA HIS A 42 -19.72 29.78 50.28
C HIS A 42 -20.96 30.62 50.64
N ALA A 43 -21.43 30.51 51.89
CA ALA A 43 -22.61 31.21 52.40
C ALA A 43 -22.26 32.56 53.05
N PRO A 44 -23.25 33.39 53.44
CA PRO A 44 -23.71 33.29 54.84
C PRO A 44 -25.20 33.63 55.15
N ALA A 45 -25.66 33.10 56.30
CA ALA A 45 -26.57 33.70 57.31
C ALA A 45 -27.98 34.27 56.95
N ALA A 46 -28.99 33.40 57.13
CA ALA A 46 -30.12 33.52 58.08
C ALA A 46 -31.03 34.77 58.19
N THR A 47 -32.36 34.55 58.23
CA THR A 47 -33.25 35.05 59.31
C THR A 47 -34.63 34.33 59.40
N SER A 48 -35.09 34.08 60.64
CA SER A 48 -36.48 33.83 61.13
C SER A 48 -37.49 32.87 60.43
N THR A 49 -37.82 31.78 61.14
CA THR A 49 -39.05 30.94 61.11
C THR A 49 -40.28 31.65 61.78
N PRO A 50 -41.50 31.05 61.94
CA PRO A 50 -42.01 29.67 61.68
C PRO A 50 -43.14 29.66 60.59
N ALA A 51 -44.03 28.66 60.37
CA ALA A 51 -44.45 27.38 61.02
C ALA A 51 -44.97 26.39 59.90
N ALA A 52 -45.66 25.25 60.08
CA ALA A 52 -46.27 24.54 61.24
C ALA A 52 -46.46 23.01 60.98
N THR A 53 -46.81 22.27 62.04
CA THR A 53 -47.58 21.00 62.18
C THR A 53 -47.70 19.94 61.05
N ALA A 54 -47.37 18.68 61.38
CA ALA A 54 -47.72 17.44 60.65
C ALA A 54 -48.69 16.56 61.52
N PRO A 55 -49.33 15.47 61.02
CA PRO A 55 -48.64 14.16 60.88
C PRO A 55 -49.21 13.08 59.89
N ALA A 56 -48.41 12.02 59.68
CA ALA A 56 -48.80 10.60 59.41
C ALA A 56 -49.43 10.15 58.06
N ALA A 57 -49.36 8.82 57.82
CA ALA A 57 -49.64 8.06 56.58
C ALA A 57 -50.72 6.95 56.85
N PRO A 58 -51.08 5.95 55.99
CA PRO A 58 -50.43 5.44 54.75
C PRO A 58 -51.32 4.91 53.57
N ALA A 59 -50.64 4.36 52.53
CA ALA A 59 -51.02 3.25 51.62
C ALA A 59 -52.07 3.38 50.47
N ALA A 60 -51.56 3.41 49.21
CA ALA A 60 -51.82 2.52 48.04
C ALA A 60 -53.27 2.11 47.56
N PRO A 61 -53.50 1.75 46.25
CA PRO A 61 -52.73 1.98 45.01
C PRO A 61 -53.57 2.34 43.72
N ALA A 62 -52.87 2.45 42.57
CA ALA A 62 -53.27 2.05 41.19
C ALA A 62 -53.97 3.02 40.19
N ALA A 63 -53.18 3.42 39.17
CA ALA A 63 -53.50 3.55 37.73
C ALA A 63 -54.48 4.64 37.22
N PRO A 64 -54.46 5.01 35.91
CA PRO A 64 -53.49 4.67 34.84
C PRO A 64 -52.62 5.87 34.39
N ALA A 65 -51.64 5.62 33.50
CA ALA A 65 -50.78 6.66 32.95
C ALA A 65 -51.42 7.41 31.76
N ALA A 66 -51.19 8.73 31.69
CA ALA A 66 -51.39 9.52 30.47
C ALA A 66 -50.23 9.29 29.49
N PRO A 67 -50.42 9.40 28.16
CA PRO A 67 -49.36 9.20 27.19
C PRO A 67 -48.30 10.30 27.31
N ALA A 68 -47.06 9.91 27.55
CA ALA A 68 -45.94 10.82 27.42
C ALA A 68 -45.78 11.26 25.95
N ALA A 69 -45.36 12.52 25.74
CA ALA A 69 -44.84 12.94 24.43
C ALA A 69 -43.66 12.02 24.04
N PRO A 70 -43.43 11.76 22.74
CA PRO A 70 -42.28 10.98 22.32
C PRO A 70 -41.01 11.62 22.86
N ALA A 71 -40.28 10.87 23.69
CA ALA A 71 -38.93 11.28 24.08
C ALA A 71 -38.12 11.48 22.79
N ALA A 72 -37.34 12.55 22.74
CA ALA A 72 -36.30 12.66 21.71
C ALA A 72 -35.44 11.40 21.81
N GLU A 73 -35.36 10.63 20.73
CA GLU A 73 -34.67 9.35 20.71
C GLU A 73 -33.22 9.58 21.11
N ALA A 74 -32.89 9.17 22.34
CA ALA A 74 -31.55 9.33 22.89
C ALA A 74 -30.61 8.57 21.96
N ALA A 75 -29.73 9.31 21.27
CA ALA A 75 -28.95 8.78 20.17
C ALA A 75 -28.33 7.44 20.56
N ALA A 76 -28.69 6.38 19.84
CA ALA A 76 -28.30 5.02 20.19
C ALA A 76 -26.78 4.98 20.44
N PRO A 77 -26.31 4.38 21.55
CA PRO A 77 -24.92 4.42 21.93
C PRO A 77 -24.08 3.96 20.74
N ALA A 78 -23.12 4.81 20.34
CA ALA A 78 -22.40 4.66 19.08
C ALA A 78 -21.94 3.21 18.93
N ALA A 79 -22.38 2.57 17.85
CA ALA A 79 -22.12 1.14 17.63
C ALA A 79 -20.61 0.90 17.77
N GLY A 80 -20.26 -0.12 18.57
CA GLY A 80 -18.86 -0.49 18.77
C GLY A 80 -18.16 -0.78 17.44
N PRO A 81 -16.82 -0.73 17.39
CA PRO A 81 -16.08 -1.05 16.18
C PRO A 81 -16.54 -2.39 15.63
N PHE A 82 -16.87 -2.42 14.33
CA PHE A 82 -17.41 -3.60 13.68
C PHE A 82 -16.49 -4.81 13.87
N VAL A 83 -17.06 -5.90 14.36
CA VAL A 83 -16.37 -7.19 14.51
C VAL A 83 -16.86 -8.10 13.39
N ALA A 84 -15.96 -8.41 12.45
CA ALA A 84 -16.24 -9.38 11.40
C ALA A 84 -16.54 -10.76 12.02
N PRO A 85 -17.52 -11.53 11.51
CA PRO A 85 -17.68 -12.92 11.89
C PRO A 85 -16.39 -13.69 11.55
N ALA A 86 -15.80 -14.36 12.54
CA ALA A 86 -14.62 -15.18 12.33
C ALA A 86 -14.88 -16.24 11.25
N LEU A 87 -13.98 -16.32 10.26
CA LEU A 87 -14.12 -17.22 9.12
C LEU A 87 -13.66 -18.64 9.48
N SER A 88 -14.32 -19.66 8.92
CA SER A 88 -14.03 -21.07 9.22
C SER A 88 -12.68 -21.56 8.67
N ALA A 89 -12.13 -20.86 7.67
CA ALA A 89 -10.81 -21.10 7.08
C ALA A 89 -10.22 -19.79 6.50
N PRO A 90 -8.95 -19.75 6.09
CA PRO A 90 -8.38 -18.59 5.39
C PRO A 90 -9.16 -18.23 4.13
N VAL A 91 -9.27 -16.93 3.83
CA VAL A 91 -10.07 -16.41 2.69
C VAL A 91 -9.67 -17.06 1.37
N ASP A 92 -8.38 -17.26 1.10
CA ASP A 92 -7.91 -17.89 -0.13
C ASP A 92 -8.33 -19.38 -0.23
N THR A 93 -8.36 -20.10 0.90
CA THR A 93 -8.87 -21.48 0.98
C THR A 93 -10.38 -21.52 0.74
N LEU A 94 -11.13 -20.60 1.33
CA LEU A 94 -12.58 -20.49 1.15
C LEU A 94 -12.94 -20.16 -0.31
N LEU A 95 -12.23 -19.21 -0.93
CA LEU A 95 -12.45 -18.83 -2.33
C LEU A 95 -12.03 -19.93 -3.32
N ALA A 96 -10.98 -20.71 -3.02
CA ALA A 96 -10.60 -21.87 -3.81
C ALA A 96 -11.62 -23.03 -3.71
N ALA A 97 -12.32 -23.13 -2.58
CA ALA A 97 -13.38 -24.11 -2.34
C ALA A 97 -14.80 -23.60 -2.71
N ALA A 98 -14.91 -22.43 -3.34
CA ALA A 98 -16.20 -21.75 -3.55
C ALA A 98 -17.05 -22.39 -4.67
N ASP A 99 -18.33 -22.64 -4.38
CA ASP A 99 -19.31 -23.01 -5.41
C ASP A 99 -19.79 -21.75 -6.16
N LEU A 100 -19.23 -21.53 -7.35
CA LEU A 100 -19.62 -20.42 -8.24
C LEU A 100 -21.12 -20.50 -8.64
N THR A 101 -21.71 -21.69 -8.70
CA THR A 101 -23.14 -21.90 -9.00
C THR A 101 -24.03 -21.49 -7.83
N ALA A 102 -23.58 -21.68 -6.60
CA ALA A 102 -24.20 -21.06 -5.43
C ALA A 102 -23.96 -19.55 -5.42
N GLY A 103 -22.78 -19.09 -5.82
CA GLY A 103 -22.42 -17.68 -5.94
C GLY A 103 -23.37 -16.90 -6.86
N GLU A 104 -23.71 -17.44 -8.02
CA GLU A 104 -24.69 -16.84 -8.93
C GLU A 104 -26.09 -16.74 -8.30
N LYS A 105 -26.51 -17.77 -7.56
CA LYS A 105 -27.80 -17.78 -6.84
C LYS A 105 -27.83 -16.74 -5.73
N VAL A 106 -26.72 -16.49 -5.04
CA VAL A 106 -26.60 -15.38 -4.07
C VAL A 106 -26.54 -14.03 -4.77
N TRP A 107 -25.84 -13.91 -5.91
CA TRP A 107 -25.81 -12.70 -6.74
C TRP A 107 -27.19 -12.26 -7.23
N ALA A 108 -28.17 -13.17 -7.31
CA ALA A 108 -29.57 -12.81 -7.57
C ALA A 108 -30.15 -11.81 -6.54
N LYS A 109 -29.62 -11.77 -5.30
CA LYS A 109 -29.95 -10.77 -4.27
C LYS A 109 -29.36 -9.38 -4.60
N CYS A 110 -28.24 -9.33 -5.33
CA CYS A 110 -27.47 -8.12 -5.63
C CYS A 110 -27.88 -7.45 -6.95
N LYS A 111 -28.18 -8.26 -7.99
CA LYS A 111 -28.45 -7.80 -9.37
C LYS A 111 -29.70 -6.94 -9.56
N ALA A 112 -30.54 -6.82 -8.53
CA ALA A 112 -31.65 -5.87 -8.49
C ALA A 112 -31.18 -4.41 -8.34
N CYS A 113 -30.02 -4.20 -7.70
CA CYS A 113 -29.46 -2.86 -7.44
C CYS A 113 -28.17 -2.59 -8.23
N HIS A 114 -27.34 -3.60 -8.40
CA HIS A 114 -25.99 -3.52 -9.00
C HIS A 114 -25.93 -4.15 -10.38
N ARG A 115 -24.92 -3.76 -11.16
CA ARG A 115 -24.62 -4.30 -12.50
C ARG A 115 -23.13 -4.57 -12.67
N LEU A 116 -22.79 -5.33 -13.72
CA LEU A 116 -21.42 -5.70 -14.13
C LEU A 116 -21.14 -5.29 -15.59
N ASP A 117 -21.86 -4.27 -16.09
CA ASP A 117 -21.84 -3.81 -17.48
C ASP A 117 -21.35 -2.35 -17.60
N GLY A 118 -20.59 -1.88 -16.60
CA GLY A 118 -20.10 -0.51 -16.45
C GLY A 118 -21.15 0.50 -16.00
N LYS A 119 -22.43 0.10 -15.88
CA LYS A 119 -23.54 1.04 -15.67
C LYS A 119 -24.00 1.06 -14.22
N ASN A 120 -24.06 2.26 -13.66
CA ASN A 120 -24.67 2.48 -12.36
C ASN A 120 -26.17 2.15 -12.37
N GLY A 121 -26.68 1.69 -11.22
CA GLY A 121 -28.09 1.38 -10.98
C GLY A 121 -28.59 2.04 -9.69
N VAL A 122 -29.31 1.28 -8.86
CA VAL A 122 -29.65 1.70 -7.49
C VAL A 122 -28.40 1.67 -6.61
N GLY A 123 -27.46 0.77 -6.89
CA GLY A 123 -26.08 0.79 -6.40
C GLY A 123 -25.09 1.13 -7.52
N PRO A 124 -23.80 1.35 -7.20
CA PRO A 124 -22.75 1.54 -8.20
C PRO A 124 -22.54 0.27 -9.04
N ALA A 125 -21.92 0.43 -10.21
CA ALA A 125 -21.36 -0.66 -11.00
C ALA A 125 -20.33 -1.46 -10.18
N LEU A 126 -20.37 -2.79 -10.27
CA LEU A 126 -19.49 -3.71 -9.52
C LEU A 126 -18.50 -4.47 -10.40
N ASP A 127 -18.55 -4.30 -11.72
CA ASP A 127 -17.42 -4.64 -12.61
C ASP A 127 -16.15 -3.91 -12.14
N GLY A 128 -15.01 -4.60 -12.19
CA GLY A 128 -13.71 -4.08 -11.75
C GLY A 128 -13.67 -3.67 -10.28
N ILE A 129 -14.45 -4.31 -9.39
CA ILE A 129 -14.51 -3.89 -7.98
C ILE A 129 -13.25 -4.25 -7.19
N PHE A 130 -12.65 -5.42 -7.39
CA PHE A 130 -11.50 -5.83 -6.60
C PHE A 130 -10.25 -5.04 -6.98
N GLY A 131 -9.57 -4.48 -5.98
CA GLY A 131 -8.48 -3.50 -6.16
C GLY A 131 -8.96 -2.04 -6.24
N ARG A 132 -10.26 -1.77 -6.35
CA ARG A 132 -10.83 -0.41 -6.44
C ARG A 132 -11.18 0.15 -5.05
N HIS A 133 -11.03 1.46 -4.84
CA HIS A 133 -11.39 2.11 -3.57
C HIS A 133 -12.91 2.32 -3.40
N THR A 134 -13.38 2.37 -2.15
CA THR A 134 -14.71 2.84 -1.79
C THR A 134 -14.97 4.24 -2.35
N GLY A 135 -16.19 4.49 -2.85
CA GLY A 135 -16.60 5.84 -3.28
C GLY A 135 -16.12 6.29 -4.65
N SER A 136 -15.45 5.43 -5.43
CA SER A 136 -14.68 5.83 -6.63
C SER A 136 -15.35 5.59 -8.00
N VAL A 137 -16.50 4.91 -8.10
CA VAL A 137 -17.17 4.72 -9.40
C VAL A 137 -17.75 6.04 -9.90
N GLU A 138 -17.34 6.44 -11.10
CA GLU A 138 -17.75 7.71 -11.73
C GLU A 138 -19.28 7.80 -11.89
N GLY A 139 -19.82 9.01 -11.72
CA GLY A 139 -21.24 9.31 -11.86
C GLY A 139 -22.14 8.80 -10.72
N TYR A 140 -21.66 7.95 -9.80
CA TYR A 140 -22.49 7.41 -8.72
C TYR A 140 -22.54 8.31 -7.46
N LYS A 141 -23.74 8.46 -6.89
CA LYS A 141 -24.00 9.34 -5.73
C LYS A 141 -23.87 8.60 -4.40
N TYR A 142 -22.64 8.25 -4.05
CA TYR A 142 -22.23 7.66 -2.75
C TYR A 142 -22.72 8.47 -1.52
N SER A 143 -22.74 7.84 -0.33
CA SER A 143 -22.76 8.58 0.94
C SER A 143 -21.35 9.03 1.32
N ASP A 144 -21.25 9.94 2.27
CA ASP A 144 -19.96 10.47 2.70
C ASP A 144 -19.13 9.43 3.49
N ALA A 145 -19.78 8.46 4.13
CA ALA A 145 -19.13 7.25 4.66
C ALA A 145 -18.40 6.45 3.57
N ASN A 146 -19.06 6.18 2.43
CA ASN A 146 -18.43 5.50 1.29
C ASN A 146 -17.28 6.31 0.66
N LYS A 147 -17.28 7.65 0.77
CA LYS A 147 -16.18 8.49 0.25
C LYS A 147 -15.01 8.56 1.24
N GLY A 148 -15.31 8.73 2.52
CA GLY A 148 -14.32 8.97 3.58
C GLY A 148 -13.59 7.72 4.05
N ALA A 149 -14.16 6.52 3.85
CA ALA A 149 -13.56 5.27 4.31
C ALA A 149 -12.20 4.95 3.66
N ASN A 150 -11.96 5.36 2.41
CA ASN A 150 -10.75 5.09 1.62
C ASN A 150 -10.35 3.59 1.50
N ILE A 151 -11.25 2.66 1.81
CA ILE A 151 -10.96 1.22 1.83
C ILE A 151 -10.80 0.70 0.40
N THR A 152 -9.74 -0.06 0.12
CA THR A 152 -9.62 -0.85 -1.11
C THR A 152 -10.47 -2.12 -0.99
N TRP A 153 -11.37 -2.35 -1.93
CA TRP A 153 -12.15 -3.59 -1.98
C TRP A 153 -11.24 -4.77 -2.31
N THR A 154 -11.06 -5.67 -1.35
CA THR A 154 -10.45 -6.99 -1.54
C THR A 154 -11.51 -8.08 -1.35
N PRO A 155 -11.28 -9.33 -1.78
CA PRO A 155 -12.20 -10.43 -1.51
C PRO A 155 -12.51 -10.61 -0.02
N ALA A 156 -11.50 -10.50 0.85
CA ALA A 156 -11.65 -10.53 2.31
C ALA A 156 -12.56 -9.40 2.82
N VAL A 157 -12.23 -8.15 2.48
CA VAL A 157 -13.01 -6.96 2.84
C VAL A 157 -14.47 -7.05 2.35
N MET A 158 -14.71 -7.66 1.19
CA MET A 158 -16.05 -7.87 0.67
C MET A 158 -16.80 -8.98 1.44
N ILE A 159 -16.14 -10.08 1.82
CA ILE A 159 -16.74 -11.12 2.67
C ILE A 159 -17.13 -10.53 4.04
N ASP A 160 -16.31 -9.64 4.61
CA ASP A 160 -16.63 -8.99 5.88
C ASP A 160 -17.76 -7.98 5.73
N TYR A 161 -17.69 -7.09 4.74
CA TYR A 161 -18.72 -6.09 4.45
C TYR A 161 -20.08 -6.70 4.11
N LEU A 162 -20.12 -7.87 3.44
CA LEU A 162 -21.36 -8.58 3.16
C LEU A 162 -21.99 -9.24 4.40
N SER A 163 -21.29 -9.34 5.53
CA SER A 163 -21.87 -9.90 6.76
C SER A 163 -22.81 -8.93 7.47
N ASP A 164 -22.43 -7.66 7.59
CA ASP A 164 -23.29 -6.52 7.93
C ASP A 164 -22.73 -5.23 7.29
N PRO A 165 -23.29 -4.78 6.15
CA PRO A 165 -22.84 -3.56 5.49
C PRO A 165 -22.97 -2.29 6.33
N LYS A 166 -23.94 -2.23 7.26
CA LYS A 166 -24.25 -1.04 8.06
C LYS A 166 -23.42 -0.96 9.33
N GLY A 167 -23.12 -2.10 9.95
CA GLY A 167 -22.11 -2.23 11.00
C GLY A 167 -20.72 -1.94 10.45
N PHE A 168 -20.32 -2.60 9.36
CA PHE A 168 -19.01 -2.40 8.72
C PHE A 168 -18.79 -0.95 8.27
N MET A 169 -19.81 -0.32 7.70
CA MET A 169 -19.75 1.06 7.22
C MET A 169 -20.96 1.88 7.69
N PRO A 170 -20.92 2.44 8.92
CA PRO A 170 -21.97 3.30 9.44
C PRO A 170 -22.25 4.47 8.49
N GLY A 171 -23.50 4.58 8.01
CA GLY A 171 -23.87 5.57 7.00
C GLY A 171 -23.66 5.13 5.53
N THR A 172 -23.38 3.86 5.25
CA THR A 172 -23.53 3.31 3.89
C THR A 172 -24.99 3.45 3.41
N LYS A 173 -25.17 3.68 2.10
CA LYS A 173 -26.50 3.62 1.46
C LYS A 173 -26.94 2.19 1.14
N MET A 174 -26.09 1.19 1.36
CA MET A 174 -26.40 -0.21 1.11
C MET A 174 -27.46 -0.72 2.08
N THR A 175 -28.59 -1.17 1.54
CA THR A 175 -29.76 -1.66 2.30
C THR A 175 -29.77 -3.16 2.54
N LEU A 176 -28.79 -3.90 2.01
CA LEU A 176 -28.60 -5.33 2.28
C LEU A 176 -28.46 -5.55 3.80
N ALA A 177 -29.30 -6.42 4.37
CA ALA A 177 -29.38 -6.68 5.81
C ALA A 177 -28.28 -7.63 6.34
N GLY A 178 -27.19 -7.81 5.58
CA GLY A 178 -26.19 -8.84 5.83
C GLY A 178 -26.50 -10.21 5.23
N ILE A 179 -25.48 -11.06 5.16
CA ILE A 179 -25.53 -12.45 4.70
C ILE A 179 -24.84 -13.30 5.78
N ALA A 180 -25.64 -13.94 6.64
CA ALA A 180 -25.12 -14.69 7.80
C ALA A 180 -24.28 -15.92 7.41
N SER A 181 -24.72 -16.65 6.36
CA SER A 181 -23.99 -17.81 5.80
C SER A 181 -22.63 -17.37 5.25
N GLU A 182 -21.55 -17.90 5.84
CA GLU A 182 -20.19 -17.67 5.34
C GLU A 182 -20.03 -18.20 3.91
N ALA A 183 -20.53 -19.40 3.63
CA ALA A 183 -20.53 -19.99 2.30
C ALA A 183 -21.24 -19.09 1.28
N ASP A 184 -22.39 -18.48 1.61
CA ASP A 184 -23.05 -17.52 0.72
C ASP A 184 -22.15 -16.31 0.40
N ARG A 185 -21.43 -15.76 1.40
CA ARG A 185 -20.53 -14.61 1.23
C ARG A 185 -19.32 -14.97 0.38
N VAL A 186 -18.66 -16.09 0.70
CA VAL A 186 -17.52 -16.64 -0.03
C VAL A 186 -17.91 -16.92 -1.49
N ASN A 187 -19.01 -17.64 -1.70
CA ASN A 187 -19.46 -18.04 -3.04
C ASN A 187 -19.82 -16.83 -3.91
N VAL A 188 -20.52 -15.81 -3.36
CA VAL A 188 -20.85 -14.61 -4.14
C VAL A 188 -19.62 -13.75 -4.43
N VAL A 189 -18.62 -13.71 -3.53
CA VAL A 189 -17.35 -13.01 -3.78
C VAL A 189 -16.50 -13.72 -4.83
N ALA A 190 -16.40 -15.05 -4.78
CA ALA A 190 -15.72 -15.83 -5.82
C ALA A 190 -16.41 -15.69 -7.18
N TRP A 191 -17.75 -15.78 -7.23
CA TRP A 191 -18.50 -15.56 -8.46
C TRP A 191 -18.36 -14.12 -8.98
N LEU A 192 -18.35 -13.12 -8.10
CA LEU A 192 -18.13 -11.72 -8.48
C LEU A 192 -16.69 -11.47 -8.96
N ALA A 193 -15.70 -12.20 -8.46
CA ALA A 193 -14.33 -12.13 -8.96
C ALA A 193 -14.20 -12.76 -10.36
N ALA A 194 -14.94 -13.85 -10.62
CA ALA A 194 -14.97 -14.54 -11.90
C ALA A 194 -15.81 -13.83 -13.00
N ASN A 195 -16.80 -13.01 -12.62
CA ASN A 195 -17.79 -12.42 -13.55
C ASN A 195 -17.90 -10.88 -13.48
N GLY A 196 -17.22 -10.25 -12.53
CA GLY A 196 -17.30 -8.82 -12.22
C GLY A 196 -15.94 -8.18 -11.93
N GLY A 197 -14.87 -8.76 -12.48
CA GLY A 197 -13.50 -8.29 -12.39
C GLY A 197 -12.70 -8.82 -13.57
N ASP A 198 -11.52 -8.26 -13.80
CA ASP A 198 -10.66 -8.71 -14.89
C ASP A 198 -10.15 -10.14 -14.65
N ALA A 199 -9.83 -10.86 -15.73
CA ALA A 199 -9.74 -12.32 -15.73
C ALA A 199 -8.44 -12.88 -15.09
N SER A 200 -8.30 -12.75 -13.77
CA SER A 200 -7.26 -13.42 -12.97
C SER A 200 -7.80 -14.19 -11.75
N ALA A 201 -9.12 -14.43 -11.67
CA ALA A 201 -9.78 -14.96 -10.48
C ALA A 201 -11.00 -15.86 -10.78
N ALA A 202 -10.79 -16.92 -11.56
CA ALA A 202 -11.77 -18.01 -11.72
C ALA A 202 -11.04 -19.37 -11.81
N PRO A 203 -11.30 -20.33 -10.91
CA PRO A 203 -10.82 -21.70 -11.09
C PRO A 203 -11.61 -22.41 -12.19
N ALA A 204 -10.93 -23.13 -13.07
CA ALA A 204 -11.59 -24.04 -14.00
C ALA A 204 -12.15 -25.25 -13.22
N ALA A 205 -13.48 -25.32 -13.09
CA ALA A 205 -14.15 -26.42 -12.41
C ALA A 205 -14.26 -27.64 -13.32
N GLU A 206 -13.25 -28.53 -13.28
CA GLU A 206 -13.35 -29.84 -13.92
C GLU A 206 -14.07 -30.83 -13.00
N ALA A 207 -15.15 -31.44 -13.50
CA ALA A 207 -16.03 -32.30 -12.72
C ALA A 207 -15.45 -33.72 -12.53
N ALA A 208 -15.51 -34.25 -11.32
CA ALA A 208 -14.92 -35.53 -10.98
C ALA A 208 -15.62 -36.73 -11.66
N ALA A 209 -14.85 -37.54 -12.38
CA ALA A 209 -15.19 -38.92 -12.78
C ALA A 209 -13.92 -39.79 -12.74
N PRO A 210 -13.99 -41.09 -12.35
CA PRO A 210 -12.80 -41.87 -12.01
C PRO A 210 -12.18 -42.67 -13.17
N ALA A 211 -10.85 -42.71 -13.17
CA ALA A 211 -9.93 -43.77 -13.64
C ALA A 211 -10.35 -44.74 -14.78
N ALA A 212 -9.69 -44.60 -15.94
CA ALA A 212 -9.35 -45.70 -16.85
C ALA A 212 -8.09 -45.38 -17.68
N GLU A 213 -7.52 -46.41 -18.33
CA GLU A 213 -6.14 -46.47 -18.83
C GLU A 213 -5.97 -46.13 -20.35
N ALA A 214 -4.71 -45.83 -20.73
CA ALA A 214 -4.08 -46.10 -22.04
C ALA A 214 -4.04 -45.05 -23.19
N ALA A 215 -2.83 -44.99 -23.80
CA ALA A 215 -2.47 -44.66 -25.19
C ALA A 215 -2.55 -43.22 -25.75
N ALA A 216 -1.35 -42.65 -25.98
CA ALA A 216 -1.02 -41.76 -27.11
C ALA A 216 -0.47 -42.63 -28.29
N PRO A 217 -0.06 -42.10 -29.49
CA PRO A 217 0.09 -40.70 -29.91
C PRO A 217 -0.35 -40.35 -31.37
N ALA A 218 -0.32 -39.06 -31.73
CA ALA A 218 -0.04 -38.54 -33.08
C ALA A 218 0.32 -37.03 -32.99
N ALA A 219 0.95 -36.42 -34.01
CA ALA A 219 1.52 -35.06 -33.90
C ALA A 219 1.40 -34.20 -35.17
N ALA A 220 1.34 -32.87 -34.95
CA ALA A 220 1.69 -31.77 -35.88
C ALA A 220 0.80 -31.58 -37.14
N PRO A 221 0.84 -30.40 -37.83
CA PRO A 221 1.69 -29.22 -37.62
C PRO A 221 0.93 -27.92 -37.26
N ALA A 222 1.64 -26.79 -37.28
CA ALA A 222 1.25 -25.53 -36.61
C ALA A 222 0.78 -24.40 -37.55
N ALA A 223 0.24 -23.33 -36.95
CA ALA A 223 0.20 -21.97 -37.46
C ALA A 223 0.51 -20.99 -36.31
N GLU A 224 1.13 -19.85 -36.60
CA GLU A 224 1.76 -18.98 -35.60
C GLU A 224 0.83 -17.89 -35.03
N ALA A 225 0.99 -17.58 -33.74
CA ALA A 225 0.51 -16.34 -33.14
C ALA A 225 1.44 -15.89 -31.99
N VAL A 226 1.82 -14.61 -32.04
CA VAL A 226 2.73 -13.82 -31.18
C VAL A 226 2.85 -14.29 -29.71
N ALA A 227 4.08 -14.46 -29.23
CA ALA A 227 4.36 -14.78 -27.83
C ALA A 227 4.24 -13.57 -26.89
N ALA A 228 3.57 -13.77 -25.76
CA ALA A 228 3.67 -12.93 -24.56
C ALA A 228 3.93 -13.86 -23.37
N ALA A 229 5.10 -13.73 -22.73
CA ALA A 229 5.49 -14.62 -21.64
C ALA A 229 4.82 -14.20 -20.33
N GLY A 230 3.95 -15.05 -19.81
CA GLY A 230 3.50 -15.00 -18.42
C GLY A 230 4.21 -16.06 -17.60
N ASP A 231 4.63 -15.71 -16.38
CA ASP A 231 4.89 -16.67 -15.31
C ASP A 231 4.35 -16.07 -14.00
N ALA A 232 3.36 -16.74 -13.42
CA ALA A 232 2.51 -16.22 -12.35
C ALA A 232 2.43 -17.22 -11.18
N THR A 233 3.59 -17.73 -10.76
CA THR A 233 3.69 -18.50 -9.52
C THR A 233 3.17 -17.69 -8.32
N THR A 234 2.32 -18.30 -7.49
CA THR A 234 1.74 -17.64 -6.32
C THR A 234 2.82 -17.33 -5.27
N LEU A 235 2.57 -16.38 -4.37
CA LEU A 235 3.52 -16.04 -3.30
C LEU A 235 3.91 -17.27 -2.44
N VAL A 236 2.99 -18.23 -2.27
CA VAL A 236 3.26 -19.51 -1.58
C VAL A 236 4.21 -20.39 -2.39
N ALA A 237 3.97 -20.57 -3.69
CA ALA A 237 4.87 -21.33 -4.57
C ALA A 237 6.26 -20.70 -4.65
N ARG A 238 6.33 -19.36 -4.68
CA ARG A 238 7.58 -18.58 -4.64
C ARG A 238 8.32 -18.68 -3.30
N LEU A 239 7.61 -18.74 -2.18
CA LEU A 239 8.21 -18.96 -0.85
C LEU A 239 8.75 -20.40 -0.70
N ALA A 240 8.14 -21.39 -1.35
CA ALA A 240 8.66 -22.76 -1.38
C ALA A 240 10.01 -22.90 -2.12
N THR A 241 10.37 -21.92 -2.97
CA THR A 241 11.66 -21.86 -3.69
C THR A 241 12.59 -20.75 -3.16
N ALA A 242 12.36 -20.24 -1.95
CA ALA A 242 13.11 -19.11 -1.39
C ALA A 242 14.53 -19.49 -0.94
N ASP A 243 15.51 -18.62 -1.21
CA ASP A 243 16.84 -18.72 -0.60
C ASP A 243 16.84 -18.02 0.77
N VAL A 244 16.69 -18.83 1.82
CA VAL A 244 16.75 -18.40 3.22
C VAL A 244 18.11 -17.77 3.57
N ALA A 245 19.22 -18.23 2.99
CA ALA A 245 20.56 -17.71 3.29
C ALA A 245 20.80 -16.35 2.64
N ALA A 246 20.30 -16.12 1.42
CA ALA A 246 20.21 -14.78 0.84
C ALA A 246 19.27 -13.87 1.65
N GLY A 247 18.17 -14.42 2.16
CA GLY A 247 17.22 -13.70 3.02
C GLY A 247 17.85 -13.10 4.28
N GLY A 248 18.79 -13.82 4.89
CA GLY A 248 19.57 -13.30 6.02
C GLY A 248 20.40 -12.06 5.66
N LYS A 249 21.02 -12.05 4.47
CA LYS A 249 21.78 -10.89 3.96
C LYS A 249 20.87 -9.70 3.64
N VAL A 250 19.66 -9.95 3.16
CA VAL A 250 18.65 -8.90 2.98
C VAL A 250 18.25 -8.32 4.35
N PHE A 251 18.11 -9.17 5.38
CA PHE A 251 17.75 -8.74 6.75
C PHE A 251 18.83 -7.87 7.43
N GLU A 252 20.10 -7.91 7.02
CA GLU A 252 21.14 -6.99 7.53
C GLU A 252 20.73 -5.51 7.39
N GLN A 253 19.93 -5.16 6.36
CA GLN A 253 19.36 -3.83 6.16
C GLN A 253 18.29 -3.47 7.22
N CYS A 254 17.58 -4.46 7.75
CA CYS A 254 16.58 -4.32 8.81
C CYS A 254 17.23 -4.26 10.20
N ALA A 255 18.33 -5.01 10.41
CA ALA A 255 19.03 -5.16 11.68
C ALA A 255 19.58 -3.83 12.25
N ALA A 256 19.78 -2.82 11.41
CA ALA A 256 20.17 -1.47 11.83
C ALA A 256 19.07 -0.73 12.64
N CYS A 257 17.80 -1.17 12.54
CA CYS A 257 16.66 -0.57 13.23
C CYS A 257 15.86 -1.56 14.08
N HIS A 258 15.92 -2.86 13.77
CA HIS A 258 15.08 -3.90 14.37
C HIS A 258 15.92 -5.02 14.98
N THR A 259 15.42 -5.63 16.06
CA THR A 259 16.04 -6.76 16.76
C THR A 259 15.21 -8.05 16.56
N LEU A 260 15.73 -9.18 17.03
CA LEU A 260 15.00 -10.45 17.15
C LEU A 260 15.05 -11.04 18.58
N ASP A 261 15.56 -10.31 19.56
CA ASP A 261 15.69 -10.74 20.96
C ASP A 261 14.52 -10.30 21.85
N GLY A 262 13.52 -9.61 21.27
CA GLY A 262 12.39 -9.01 21.99
C GLY A 262 12.64 -7.59 22.51
N THR A 263 13.81 -6.98 22.26
CA THR A 263 14.11 -5.61 22.70
C THR A 263 13.75 -4.58 21.63
N ASN A 264 13.10 -3.48 22.00
CA ASN A 264 12.78 -2.40 21.05
C ASN A 264 14.01 -1.52 20.77
N SER A 265 14.10 -1.01 19.54
CA SER A 265 15.16 -0.12 19.06
C SER A 265 14.54 1.02 18.27
N VAL A 266 15.19 1.51 17.20
CA VAL A 266 14.64 2.52 16.27
C VAL A 266 13.31 2.06 15.66
N GLY A 267 13.14 0.75 15.47
CA GLY A 267 11.87 0.08 15.22
C GLY A 267 11.54 -0.96 16.30
N PRO A 268 10.31 -1.51 16.28
CA PRO A 268 9.93 -2.58 17.20
C PRO A 268 10.71 -3.87 16.93
N TYR A 269 10.83 -4.74 17.93
CA TYR A 269 11.38 -6.08 17.75
C TYR A 269 10.59 -6.87 16.68
N LEU A 270 11.28 -7.62 15.81
CA LEU A 270 10.67 -8.38 14.71
C LEU A 270 10.50 -9.86 15.02
N ASN A 271 10.97 -10.36 16.16
CA ASN A 271 10.63 -11.71 16.59
C ASN A 271 9.13 -11.82 16.91
N GLY A 272 8.50 -12.93 16.51
CA GLY A 272 7.05 -13.09 16.58
C GLY A 272 6.27 -12.01 15.82
N VAL A 273 6.85 -11.38 14.77
CA VAL A 273 6.10 -10.40 13.97
C VAL A 273 5.02 -11.07 13.15
N LEU A 274 5.31 -12.24 12.57
CA LEU A 274 4.33 -13.05 11.84
C LEU A 274 3.28 -13.61 12.81
N GLY A 275 2.02 -13.27 12.54
CA GLY A 275 0.85 -13.50 13.42
C GLY A 275 0.48 -12.30 14.32
N ARG A 276 1.36 -11.30 14.48
CA ARG A 276 1.10 -10.12 15.33
C ARG A 276 0.39 -9.00 14.56
N ALA A 277 -0.50 -8.26 15.21
CA ALA A 277 -1.14 -7.09 14.60
C ALA A 277 -0.21 -5.85 14.55
N THR A 278 -0.45 -4.95 13.60
CA THR A 278 0.17 -3.63 13.55
C THR A 278 -0.09 -2.87 14.85
N GLY A 279 0.92 -2.17 15.38
CA GLY A 279 0.77 -1.39 16.61
C GLY A 279 0.95 -2.17 17.92
N GLN A 280 1.19 -3.49 17.89
CA GLN A 280 1.09 -4.36 19.07
C GLN A 280 2.41 -5.00 19.56
N ALA A 281 3.59 -4.47 19.21
CA ALA A 281 4.82 -4.86 19.92
C ALA A 281 4.87 -4.21 21.31
N THR A 282 5.07 -5.02 22.35
CA THR A 282 5.05 -4.55 23.75
C THR A 282 6.12 -3.48 23.99
N GLY A 283 5.72 -2.32 24.51
CA GLY A 283 6.65 -1.25 24.89
C GLY A 283 7.30 -0.50 23.72
N TYR A 284 6.69 -0.49 22.52
CA TYR A 284 7.12 0.35 21.40
C TYR A 284 6.11 1.46 21.10
N GLU A 285 6.58 2.70 20.92
CA GLU A 285 5.73 3.83 20.55
C GLU A 285 5.50 3.90 19.04
N TYR A 286 4.40 3.30 18.59
CA TYR A 286 3.93 3.40 17.21
C TYR A 286 3.41 4.81 16.85
N SER A 287 3.09 5.04 15.56
CA SER A 287 2.21 6.14 15.16
C SER A 287 0.75 5.72 15.25
N GLU A 288 -0.15 6.71 15.32
CA GLU A 288 -1.59 6.50 15.28
C GLU A 288 -2.02 5.65 14.07
N ALA A 289 -1.42 5.88 12.89
CA ALA A 289 -1.68 5.07 11.70
C ALA A 289 -1.36 3.59 11.89
N ASN A 290 -0.21 3.24 12.49
CA ASN A 290 0.15 1.83 12.74
C ASN A 290 -0.77 1.17 13.79
N ILE A 291 -1.33 1.94 14.73
CA ILE A 291 -2.29 1.43 15.73
C ILE A 291 -3.67 1.26 15.09
N ALA A 292 -4.17 2.29 14.40
CA ALA A 292 -5.48 2.33 13.77
C ALA A 292 -5.63 1.35 12.60
N ALA A 293 -4.55 0.97 11.91
CA ALA A 293 -4.59 -0.02 10.85
C ALA A 293 -5.01 -1.42 11.35
N ALA A 294 -4.65 -1.79 12.59
CA ALA A 294 -4.94 -3.07 13.25
C ALA A 294 -4.74 -4.35 12.40
N GLN A 295 -3.90 -4.33 11.35
CA GLN A 295 -3.75 -5.44 10.41
C GLN A 295 -2.84 -6.54 10.96
N THR A 296 -3.16 -7.81 10.72
CA THR A 296 -2.24 -8.92 11.03
C THR A 296 -1.07 -8.93 10.05
N TRP A 297 0.15 -9.01 10.58
CA TRP A 297 1.36 -9.28 9.81
C TRP A 297 1.39 -10.76 9.39
N THR A 298 1.16 -10.98 8.11
CA THR A 298 1.25 -12.26 7.40
C THR A 298 2.38 -12.18 6.38
N ALA A 299 2.78 -13.31 5.79
CA ALA A 299 3.72 -13.28 4.67
C ALA A 299 3.23 -12.36 3.53
N SER A 300 1.92 -12.31 3.25
CA SER A 300 1.32 -11.46 2.21
C SER A 300 1.31 -9.98 2.56
N THR A 301 0.99 -9.60 3.81
CA THR A 301 0.99 -8.19 4.24
C THR A 301 2.39 -7.65 4.46
N ILE A 302 3.33 -8.43 5.01
CA ILE A 302 4.75 -8.06 5.04
C ILE A 302 5.32 -7.95 3.62
N TYR A 303 5.03 -8.89 2.72
CA TYR A 303 5.49 -8.83 1.32
C TYR A 303 5.05 -7.55 0.59
N LYS A 304 3.81 -7.10 0.80
CA LYS A 304 3.32 -5.83 0.22
C LYS A 304 3.98 -4.63 0.90
N TYR A 305 3.98 -4.60 2.23
CA TYR A 305 4.52 -3.51 3.03
C TYR A 305 6.02 -3.29 2.82
N LEU A 306 6.79 -4.34 2.56
CA LEU A 306 8.21 -4.24 2.20
C LEU A 306 8.47 -3.61 0.84
N VAL A 307 7.48 -3.43 -0.06
CA VAL A 307 7.67 -2.71 -1.33
C VAL A 307 7.85 -1.21 -1.06
N ASP A 308 6.96 -0.61 -0.27
CA ASP A 308 6.99 0.78 0.18
C ASP A 308 6.14 0.92 1.46
N PRO A 309 6.76 0.97 2.66
CA PRO A 309 6.05 1.12 3.92
C PRO A 309 5.20 2.38 4.03
N GLN A 310 5.62 3.49 3.42
CA GLN A 310 4.93 4.79 3.50
C GLN A 310 3.72 4.84 2.57
N SER A 311 3.79 4.16 1.41
CA SER A 311 2.64 4.00 0.51
C SER A 311 1.62 2.99 1.04
N VAL A 312 2.08 1.86 1.60
CA VAL A 312 1.20 0.80 2.10
C VAL A 312 0.58 1.14 3.47
N LEU A 313 1.27 1.92 4.32
CA LEU A 313 0.71 2.41 5.58
C LEU A 313 1.09 3.90 5.79
N PRO A 314 0.38 4.83 5.12
CA PRO A 314 0.65 6.26 5.22
C PRO A 314 0.65 6.76 6.67
N GLY A 315 1.72 7.44 7.06
CA GLY A 315 1.93 7.87 8.45
C GLY A 315 2.56 6.82 9.36
N THR A 316 3.08 5.69 8.84
CA THR A 316 3.99 4.85 9.62
C THR A 316 5.27 5.60 10.01
N LYS A 317 5.82 5.33 11.20
CA LYS A 317 7.15 5.82 11.59
C LYS A 317 8.30 5.12 10.82
N MET A 318 8.02 4.04 10.09
CA MET A 318 9.03 3.28 9.35
C MET A 318 9.47 4.03 8.09
N THR A 319 10.56 4.78 8.15
CA THR A 319 11.15 5.53 7.01
C THR A 319 12.02 4.65 6.11
N PHE A 320 11.72 3.35 6.01
CA PHE A 320 12.46 2.40 5.18
C PHE A 320 12.09 2.59 3.71
N ALA A 321 13.09 2.63 2.83
CA ALA A 321 12.92 2.96 1.41
C ALA A 321 12.32 1.84 0.54
N GLY A 322 12.06 0.67 1.13
CA GLY A 322 11.49 -0.49 0.44
C GLY A 322 12.53 -1.43 -0.19
N LEU A 323 12.08 -2.65 -0.45
CA LEU A 323 12.75 -3.70 -1.21
C LEU A 323 11.97 -3.87 -2.53
N PRO A 324 12.30 -3.14 -3.61
CA PRO A 324 11.61 -3.27 -4.89
C PRO A 324 11.91 -4.61 -5.58
N ASN A 325 13.06 -5.24 -5.29
CA ASN A 325 13.39 -6.57 -5.80
C ASN A 325 12.42 -7.63 -5.25
N ASP A 326 11.85 -8.38 -6.18
CA ASP A 326 10.82 -9.39 -5.95
C ASP A 326 11.33 -10.59 -5.13
N GLN A 327 12.51 -11.10 -5.46
CA GLN A 327 13.15 -12.24 -4.80
C GLN A 327 13.73 -11.86 -3.44
N ASP A 328 14.24 -10.64 -3.25
CA ASP A 328 14.72 -10.18 -1.95
C ASP A 328 13.59 -10.14 -0.90
N ARG A 329 12.38 -9.73 -1.30
CA ARG A 329 11.18 -9.79 -0.44
C ARG A 329 10.78 -11.22 -0.10
N ILE A 330 10.80 -12.14 -1.06
CA ILE A 330 10.54 -13.57 -0.82
C ILE A 330 11.55 -14.12 0.20
N ASN A 331 12.84 -13.92 -0.08
CA ASN A 331 13.95 -14.47 0.68
C ASN A 331 13.97 -13.94 2.12
N VAL A 332 13.80 -12.64 2.35
CA VAL A 332 13.78 -12.06 3.71
C VAL A 332 12.57 -12.52 4.53
N ILE A 333 11.43 -12.80 3.88
CA ILE A 333 10.24 -13.36 4.55
C ILE A 333 10.44 -14.83 4.90
N ALA A 334 11.04 -15.62 4.02
CA ALA A 334 11.45 -17.00 4.32
C ALA A 334 12.47 -17.04 5.47
N TRP A 335 13.41 -16.10 5.52
CA TRP A 335 14.35 -15.98 6.63
C TRP A 335 13.67 -15.52 7.95
N LEU A 336 12.71 -14.61 7.90
CA LEU A 336 11.90 -14.22 9.07
C LEU A 336 11.02 -15.38 9.59
N LEU A 337 10.45 -16.19 8.70
CA LEU A 337 9.73 -17.43 9.03
C LEU A 337 10.64 -18.43 9.77
N SER A 338 11.91 -18.54 9.38
CA SER A 338 12.91 -19.40 10.03
C SER A 338 13.48 -18.84 11.34
N ASN A 339 13.78 -17.53 11.40
CA ASN A 339 14.65 -16.95 12.44
C ASN A 339 13.98 -15.92 13.35
N GLY A 340 12.86 -15.32 12.92
CA GLY A 340 12.08 -14.43 13.79
C GLY A 340 11.20 -15.18 14.80
N GLY A 341 10.88 -16.45 14.52
CA GLY A 341 9.86 -17.17 15.27
C GLY A 341 8.45 -16.62 15.01
N VAL A 342 7.45 -17.46 15.25
CA VAL A 342 6.05 -17.16 14.96
C VAL A 342 5.27 -16.99 16.25
N ALA A 343 4.35 -16.02 16.29
CA ALA A 343 3.45 -15.82 17.42
C ALA A 343 2.20 -16.71 17.35
N ASP A 344 1.90 -17.29 16.18
CA ASP A 344 0.71 -18.10 15.93
C ASP A 344 1.06 -19.46 15.31
N LYS A 345 0.28 -20.47 15.69
CA LYS A 345 0.22 -21.84 15.14
C LYS A 345 -0.32 -21.89 13.71
N ASP A 346 -1.04 -20.85 13.26
CA ASP A 346 -1.68 -20.82 11.92
C ASP A 346 -0.71 -20.37 10.80
N VAL A 347 0.58 -20.21 11.13
CA VAL A 347 1.67 -19.99 10.16
C VAL A 347 2.12 -21.32 9.50
N THR A 348 1.52 -22.45 9.88
CA THR A 348 1.71 -23.79 9.29
C THR A 348 1.82 -23.75 7.77
N SER A 349 0.86 -23.19 7.02
CA SER A 349 0.93 -23.19 5.53
C SER A 349 2.22 -22.58 4.92
N ALA A 350 2.87 -21.64 5.60
CA ALA A 350 4.16 -21.07 5.18
C ALA A 350 5.37 -21.81 5.76
N GLN A 351 5.23 -22.43 6.94
CA GLN A 351 6.26 -23.26 7.56
C GLN A 351 6.31 -24.68 6.98
N ASP A 352 5.20 -25.21 6.50
CA ASP A 352 5.06 -26.48 5.78
C ASP A 352 5.69 -26.38 4.39
N ALA A 353 5.50 -25.24 3.69
CA ALA A 353 6.23 -24.92 2.47
C ALA A 353 7.75 -24.87 2.70
N LEU A 354 8.20 -24.31 3.82
CA LEU A 354 9.60 -24.32 4.23
C LEU A 354 10.09 -25.71 4.67
N ALA A 355 9.24 -26.53 5.31
CA ALA A 355 9.57 -27.88 5.75
C ALA A 355 9.73 -28.85 4.57
N LEU A 356 8.91 -28.70 3.53
CA LEU A 356 9.09 -29.37 2.24
C LEU A 356 10.45 -28.99 1.62
N GLY A 357 10.76 -27.70 1.52
CA GLY A 357 12.07 -27.24 1.02
C GLY A 357 13.26 -27.76 1.84
N ALA A 358 13.16 -27.74 3.17
CA ALA A 358 14.19 -28.25 4.06
C ALA A 358 14.38 -29.78 3.95
N ALA A 359 13.30 -30.54 3.78
CA ALA A 359 13.37 -31.99 3.53
C ALA A 359 14.03 -32.30 2.18
N GLN A 360 13.71 -31.55 1.12
CA GLN A 360 14.38 -31.66 -0.18
C GLN A 360 15.89 -31.34 -0.09
N ALA A 361 16.27 -30.29 0.63
CA ALA A 361 17.68 -29.93 0.83
C ALA A 361 18.46 -30.99 1.64
N ALA A 362 17.85 -31.57 2.68
CA ALA A 362 18.44 -32.66 3.44
C ALA A 362 18.64 -33.94 2.59
N ALA A 363 17.70 -34.24 1.68
CA ALA A 363 17.84 -35.35 0.74
C ALA A 363 18.97 -35.13 -0.29
N ALA A 364 19.14 -33.89 -0.78
CA ALA A 364 20.21 -33.55 -1.73
C ALA A 364 21.63 -33.63 -1.13
N ALA A 365 21.76 -33.50 0.19
CA ALA A 365 23.04 -33.60 0.90
C ALA A 365 23.54 -35.05 1.12
N ALA A 366 22.76 -36.07 0.74
CA ALA A 366 22.97 -37.47 1.13
C ALA A 366 23.53 -38.37 0.00
N THR A 367 24.62 -37.98 -0.66
CA THR A 367 25.41 -38.89 -1.53
C THR A 367 26.91 -38.53 -1.45
N PRO A 368 27.82 -39.48 -1.17
CA PRO A 368 29.22 -39.19 -0.82
C PRO A 368 30.13 -38.90 -2.03
N ALA A 369 31.23 -38.19 -1.79
CA ALA A 369 32.12 -37.67 -2.83
C ALA A 369 33.40 -38.50 -3.08
N ALA A 370 33.81 -38.56 -4.35
CA ALA A 370 35.17 -38.85 -4.85
C ALA A 370 35.24 -38.46 -6.35
N ALA A 371 36.31 -37.90 -6.92
CA ALA A 371 37.53 -37.29 -6.38
C ALA A 371 38.07 -36.24 -7.40
N ALA A 372 39.15 -35.51 -7.06
CA ALA A 372 39.76 -34.44 -7.87
C ALA A 372 41.30 -34.60 -7.88
N PRO A 373 42.15 -33.74 -8.51
CA PRO A 373 41.89 -32.49 -9.25
C PRO A 373 42.74 -32.36 -10.56
N ALA A 374 43.04 -31.10 -10.96
CA ALA A 374 44.06 -30.63 -11.93
C ALA A 374 43.68 -30.58 -13.44
N ALA A 375 44.10 -29.57 -14.23
CA ALA A 375 44.69 -28.25 -13.92
C ALA A 375 44.67 -27.27 -15.14
N VAL A 376 44.88 -25.97 -14.86
CA VAL A 376 45.35 -24.84 -15.73
C VAL A 376 44.79 -24.63 -17.15
N ALA A 377 44.33 -23.40 -17.46
CA ALA A 377 45.06 -22.43 -18.31
C ALA A 377 44.25 -21.14 -18.61
N ASP A 378 45.00 -20.08 -18.95
CA ASP A 378 44.61 -18.71 -19.29
C ASP A 378 43.88 -18.59 -20.66
N ALA A 379 42.89 -17.68 -20.77
CA ALA A 379 42.52 -17.05 -22.04
C ALA A 379 41.80 -15.69 -21.85
N ALA A 380 42.30 -14.67 -22.55
CA ALA A 380 41.86 -13.28 -22.53
C ALA A 380 40.36 -13.01 -22.80
N ALA A 381 39.84 -11.94 -22.18
CA ALA A 381 38.56 -11.33 -22.53
C ALA A 381 38.70 -10.30 -23.67
N PRO A 382 37.76 -10.26 -24.64
CA PRO A 382 37.53 -9.10 -25.49
C PRO A 382 36.46 -8.19 -24.90
N ALA A 383 36.66 -6.87 -24.96
CA ALA A 383 35.61 -5.91 -24.63
C ALA A 383 34.56 -5.85 -25.74
N VAL A 384 33.28 -5.78 -25.37
CA VAL A 384 32.18 -5.43 -26.28
C VAL A 384 31.70 -4.02 -25.93
N ALA A 385 31.83 -3.09 -26.87
CA ALA A 385 31.19 -1.79 -26.77
C ALA A 385 29.68 -1.98 -26.93
N ALA A 386 28.88 -1.46 -26.00
CA ALA A 386 27.42 -1.52 -26.09
C ALA A 386 26.92 -0.50 -27.12
N GLU A 387 26.82 -0.92 -28.37
CA GLU A 387 26.14 -0.14 -29.42
C GLU A 387 24.65 0.03 -29.05
N ALA A 388 24.16 1.26 -29.08
CA ALA A 388 22.84 1.58 -28.53
C ALA A 388 21.70 1.02 -29.43
N PRO A 389 20.66 0.40 -28.86
CA PRO A 389 19.52 -0.12 -29.63
C PRO A 389 18.65 1.03 -30.18
N ALA A 390 18.98 1.49 -31.39
CA ALA A 390 18.32 2.58 -32.08
C ALA A 390 16.92 2.20 -32.64
N ALA A 391 15.94 1.98 -31.77
CA ALA A 391 14.57 1.60 -32.17
C ALA A 391 13.43 2.09 -31.24
N ALA A 392 13.56 3.28 -30.62
CA ALA A 392 12.54 3.85 -29.70
C ALA A 392 12.06 5.28 -30.07
N GLY A 393 12.42 5.78 -31.26
CA GLY A 393 12.40 7.22 -31.55
C GLY A 393 11.04 7.92 -31.65
N SER A 394 9.94 7.22 -31.98
CA SER A 394 8.64 7.84 -32.24
C SER A 394 7.90 8.27 -30.95
N ASP A 395 7.81 7.38 -29.97
CA ASP A 395 7.20 7.66 -28.66
C ASP A 395 7.98 8.73 -27.90
N PHE A 396 9.31 8.57 -27.78
CA PHE A 396 10.13 9.50 -27.03
C PHE A 396 10.13 10.92 -27.63
N ALA A 397 10.24 11.05 -28.96
CA ALA A 397 10.15 12.36 -29.61
C ALA A 397 8.79 13.03 -29.41
N ALA A 398 7.69 12.26 -29.42
CA ALA A 398 6.36 12.79 -29.12
C ALA A 398 6.25 13.26 -27.66
N ARG A 399 6.75 12.48 -26.69
CA ARG A 399 6.79 12.86 -25.27
C ARG A 399 7.64 14.10 -25.03
N MET A 400 8.82 14.22 -25.66
CA MET A 400 9.67 15.41 -25.54
C MET A 400 9.05 16.65 -26.21
N ALA A 401 8.36 16.50 -27.34
CA ALA A 401 7.65 17.60 -27.98
C ALA A 401 6.43 18.09 -27.17
N ALA A 402 5.89 17.25 -26.29
CA ALA A 402 4.78 17.57 -25.38
C ALA A 402 5.22 17.89 -23.93
N ALA A 403 6.52 17.99 -23.66
CA ALA A 403 7.05 18.10 -22.30
C ALA A 403 6.79 19.47 -21.65
N ASP A 404 6.30 19.45 -20.42
CA ASP A 404 6.06 20.63 -19.57
C ASP A 404 7.26 20.88 -18.66
N VAL A 405 7.95 22.00 -18.89
CA VAL A 405 9.12 22.46 -18.11
C VAL A 405 8.74 22.85 -16.67
N GLU A 406 7.54 23.39 -16.42
CA GLU A 406 7.07 23.68 -15.06
C GLU A 406 6.68 22.42 -14.30
N ALA A 407 6.14 21.40 -14.98
CA ALA A 407 6.02 20.05 -14.42
C ALA A 407 7.40 19.45 -14.14
N GLY A 408 8.35 19.62 -15.05
CA GLY A 408 9.74 19.18 -14.91
C GLY A 408 10.44 19.75 -13.67
N ALA A 409 10.22 21.04 -13.38
CA ALA A 409 10.71 21.68 -12.15
C ALA A 409 10.16 21.01 -10.86
N LYS A 410 8.91 20.54 -10.90
CA LYS A 410 8.27 19.81 -9.78
C LYS A 410 8.83 18.40 -9.66
N VAL A 411 9.10 17.70 -10.77
CA VAL A 411 9.78 16.40 -10.77
C VAL A 411 11.23 16.52 -10.28
N PHE A 412 11.96 17.56 -10.69
CA PHE A 412 13.34 17.82 -10.23
C PHE A 412 13.43 18.08 -8.72
N ALA A 413 12.32 18.38 -8.03
CA ALA A 413 12.28 18.43 -6.57
C ALA A 413 12.69 17.09 -5.90
N LYS A 414 12.55 15.96 -6.61
CA LYS A 414 13.05 14.62 -6.22
C LYS A 414 14.58 14.54 -6.30
N CYS A 415 15.21 15.30 -7.20
CA CYS A 415 16.63 15.24 -7.52
C CYS A 415 17.48 16.28 -6.76
N LYS A 416 16.93 17.49 -6.53
CA LYS A 416 17.64 18.67 -5.98
C LYS A 416 18.23 18.48 -4.58
N ALA A 417 17.83 17.45 -3.84
CA ALA A 417 18.46 17.09 -2.57
C ALA A 417 19.91 16.64 -2.80
N CYS A 418 20.09 15.67 -3.69
CA CYS A 418 21.38 15.05 -3.99
C CYS A 418 22.19 15.81 -5.04
N HIS A 419 21.54 16.41 -6.04
CA HIS A 419 22.17 17.06 -7.18
C HIS A 419 21.99 18.59 -7.15
N LYS A 420 22.82 19.30 -7.92
CA LYS A 420 22.72 20.75 -8.18
C LYS A 420 22.83 21.02 -9.69
N VAL A 421 22.50 22.24 -10.10
CA VAL A 421 22.65 22.78 -11.46
C VAL A 421 23.40 24.13 -11.41
N ASP A 422 24.44 24.20 -10.57
CA ASP A 422 25.22 25.40 -10.27
C ASP A 422 26.74 25.15 -10.24
N GLY A 423 27.18 24.08 -10.92
CA GLY A 423 28.56 23.61 -11.00
C GLY A 423 29.06 22.83 -9.77
N LYS A 424 28.24 22.64 -8.73
CA LYS A 424 28.71 22.10 -7.43
C LYS A 424 28.23 20.68 -7.19
N ASN A 425 29.19 19.79 -6.98
CA ASN A 425 28.95 18.44 -6.47
C ASN A 425 28.32 18.48 -5.07
N ALA A 426 27.42 17.54 -4.78
CA ALA A 426 26.83 17.33 -3.47
C ALA A 426 26.81 15.82 -3.17
N VAL A 427 25.65 15.23 -2.82
CA VAL A 427 25.53 13.77 -2.61
C VAL A 427 25.68 13.02 -3.94
N GLY A 428 25.20 13.62 -5.03
CA GLY A 428 25.49 13.25 -6.42
C GLY A 428 26.32 14.33 -7.13
N PRO A 429 26.80 14.04 -8.36
CA PRO A 429 27.49 15.02 -9.18
C PRO A 429 26.53 16.15 -9.63
N HIS A 430 27.08 17.31 -10.01
CA HIS A 430 26.29 18.38 -10.61
C HIS A 430 25.70 17.97 -11.98
N LEU A 431 24.52 18.49 -12.31
CA LEU A 431 23.73 18.13 -13.50
C LEU A 431 23.58 19.28 -14.51
N ASP A 432 24.18 20.44 -14.23
CA ASP A 432 24.51 21.40 -15.28
C ASP A 432 25.61 20.83 -16.20
N GLY A 433 25.55 21.18 -17.50
CA GLY A 433 26.41 20.60 -18.54
C GLY A 433 26.31 19.07 -18.64
N LEU A 434 25.11 18.51 -18.42
CA LEU A 434 24.89 17.06 -18.46
C LEU A 434 24.84 16.52 -19.89
N PHE A 435 24.14 17.19 -20.81
CA PHE A 435 23.91 16.65 -22.14
C PHE A 435 25.18 16.69 -22.99
N GLY A 436 25.49 15.57 -23.65
CA GLY A 436 26.76 15.37 -24.36
C GLY A 436 27.97 15.05 -23.45
N ARG A 437 27.82 15.06 -22.13
CA ARG A 437 28.88 14.63 -21.19
C ARG A 437 28.92 13.09 -21.09
N VAL A 438 30.09 12.54 -20.84
CA VAL A 438 30.28 11.10 -20.60
C VAL A 438 30.01 10.76 -19.12
N SER A 439 29.56 9.55 -18.83
CA SER A 439 29.44 9.01 -17.48
C SER A 439 30.79 9.02 -16.75
N GLY A 440 30.78 9.20 -15.42
CA GLY A 440 32.00 9.25 -14.61
C GLY A 440 32.86 10.52 -14.76
N ALA A 441 32.53 11.44 -15.66
CA ALA A 441 33.44 12.51 -16.10
C ALA A 441 33.45 13.80 -15.27
N VAL A 442 32.60 13.95 -14.24
CA VAL A 442 32.60 15.15 -13.38
C VAL A 442 33.77 15.14 -12.41
N GLU A 443 34.65 16.13 -12.52
CA GLU A 443 35.84 16.26 -11.69
C GLU A 443 35.49 16.36 -10.19
N GLY A 444 36.32 15.74 -9.35
CA GLY A 444 36.17 15.74 -7.89
C GLY A 444 35.05 14.84 -7.34
N PHE A 445 34.14 14.29 -8.17
CA PHE A 445 33.09 13.40 -7.69
C PHE A 445 33.55 11.92 -7.59
N LYS A 446 33.20 11.25 -6.48
CA LYS A 446 33.60 9.85 -6.22
C LYS A 446 32.59 8.85 -6.78
N TYR A 447 32.62 8.69 -8.10
CA TYR A 447 31.79 7.74 -8.86
C TYR A 447 31.94 6.27 -8.43
N SER A 448 31.05 5.41 -8.92
CA SER A 448 31.25 3.97 -8.94
C SER A 448 32.13 3.56 -10.12
N ASP A 449 32.64 2.34 -10.05
CA ASP A 449 33.42 1.72 -11.11
C ASP A 449 32.57 1.58 -12.39
N ALA A 450 31.37 1.01 -12.26
CA ALA A 450 30.36 0.99 -13.33
C ALA A 450 30.08 2.34 -14.00
N ASN A 451 30.04 3.47 -13.27
CA ASN A 451 29.74 4.77 -13.88
C ASN A 451 30.97 5.38 -14.61
N LYS A 452 32.19 5.03 -14.18
CA LYS A 452 33.44 5.34 -14.91
C LYS A 452 33.59 4.46 -16.16
N GLU A 453 33.19 3.20 -16.07
CA GLU A 453 33.44 2.18 -17.10
C GLU A 453 32.36 2.10 -18.17
N ALA A 454 31.13 2.53 -17.88
CA ALA A 454 30.01 2.45 -18.83
C ALA A 454 30.21 3.24 -20.15
N GLY A 455 31.05 4.27 -20.16
CA GLY A 455 31.33 5.09 -21.36
C GLY A 455 30.12 5.83 -21.95
N VAL A 456 29.00 5.88 -21.23
CA VAL A 456 27.71 6.38 -21.71
C VAL A 456 27.77 7.88 -21.92
N THR A 457 27.45 8.36 -23.12
CA THR A 457 27.22 9.80 -23.38
C THR A 457 25.77 10.14 -23.09
N TRP A 458 25.52 11.12 -22.22
CA TRP A 458 24.17 11.51 -21.82
C TRP A 458 23.44 12.27 -22.94
N THR A 459 22.59 11.58 -23.68
CA THR A 459 21.56 12.18 -24.55
C THR A 459 20.21 12.26 -23.81
N ALA A 460 19.19 12.85 -24.44
CA ALA A 460 17.84 12.89 -23.86
C ALA A 460 17.22 11.48 -23.78
N GLU A 461 17.42 10.67 -24.82
CA GLU A 461 16.96 9.28 -24.97
C GLU A 461 17.65 8.36 -23.93
N VAL A 462 18.97 8.50 -23.80
CA VAL A 462 19.79 7.80 -22.80
C VAL A 462 19.34 8.16 -21.39
N LEU A 463 18.99 9.43 -21.15
CA LEU A 463 18.51 9.89 -19.86
C LEU A 463 17.07 9.43 -19.57
N ASP A 464 16.19 9.26 -20.57
CA ASP A 464 14.87 8.62 -20.39
C ASP A 464 15.01 7.15 -19.96
N ALA A 465 15.90 6.41 -20.62
CA ALA A 465 16.17 5.02 -20.28
C ALA A 465 16.83 4.86 -18.90
N TYR A 466 17.82 5.68 -18.57
CA TYR A 466 18.47 5.68 -17.26
C TYR A 466 17.55 6.16 -16.13
N LEU A 467 16.69 7.15 -16.38
CA LEU A 467 15.72 7.60 -15.37
C LEU A 467 14.53 6.64 -15.22
N ALA A 468 14.30 5.69 -16.13
CA ALA A 468 13.27 4.66 -15.93
C ALA A 468 13.65 3.71 -14.78
N ASP A 469 14.84 3.11 -14.84
CA ASP A 469 15.49 2.40 -13.72
C ASP A 469 17.02 2.59 -13.80
N PRO A 470 17.61 3.43 -12.93
CA PRO A 470 19.05 3.68 -12.91
C PRO A 470 19.89 2.42 -12.64
N LYS A 471 19.39 1.49 -11.81
CA LYS A 471 20.11 0.29 -11.38
C LYS A 471 20.08 -0.80 -12.43
N ALA A 472 18.96 -0.96 -13.14
CA ALA A 472 18.87 -1.86 -14.28
C ALA A 472 19.67 -1.34 -15.49
N TYR A 473 19.61 -0.03 -15.78
CA TYR A 473 20.36 0.56 -16.89
C TYR A 473 21.87 0.57 -16.63
N MET A 474 22.30 0.75 -15.37
CA MET A 474 23.72 0.74 -15.01
C MET A 474 23.94 -0.06 -13.71
N PRO A 475 24.06 -1.40 -13.80
CA PRO A 475 24.33 -2.25 -12.66
C PRO A 475 25.61 -1.83 -11.91
N GLY A 476 25.57 -1.81 -10.58
CA GLY A 476 26.70 -1.36 -9.76
C GLY A 476 26.91 0.16 -9.72
N ASN A 477 26.00 0.98 -10.24
CA ASN A 477 26.04 2.43 -10.02
C ASN A 477 25.69 2.81 -8.56
N LYS A 478 26.25 3.91 -8.06
CA LYS A 478 26.07 4.40 -6.67
C LYS A 478 24.84 5.29 -6.46
N MET A 479 24.07 5.62 -7.50
CA MET A 479 22.86 6.42 -7.38
C MET A 479 21.74 5.56 -6.79
N THR A 480 21.35 5.84 -5.55
CA THR A 480 20.30 5.10 -4.82
C THR A 480 18.87 5.41 -5.30
N PHE A 481 18.73 6.18 -6.37
CA PHE A 481 17.44 6.58 -6.92
C PHE A 481 16.71 5.40 -7.59
N VAL A 482 15.41 5.26 -7.31
CA VAL A 482 14.57 4.16 -7.79
C VAL A 482 14.03 4.35 -9.21
N GLY A 483 14.31 5.51 -9.83
CA GLY A 483 13.79 5.87 -11.15
C GLY A 483 12.46 6.64 -11.12
N LEU A 484 11.89 6.82 -12.31
CA LEU A 484 10.67 7.55 -12.63
C LEU A 484 9.86 6.66 -13.59
N PRO A 485 8.91 5.85 -13.08
CA PRO A 485 8.21 4.88 -13.92
C PRO A 485 7.34 5.55 -15.00
N LYS A 486 6.78 6.73 -14.70
CA LYS A 486 5.98 7.52 -15.65
C LYS A 486 6.85 8.11 -16.77
N PRO A 487 6.60 7.76 -18.06
CA PRO A 487 7.34 8.32 -19.20
C PRO A 487 7.21 9.84 -19.34
N GLU A 488 6.16 10.44 -18.79
CA GLU A 488 5.88 11.88 -18.83
C GLU A 488 6.68 12.63 -17.75
N ASP A 489 6.76 12.09 -16.52
CA ASP A 489 7.64 12.64 -15.47
C ASP A 489 9.10 12.73 -15.96
N ARG A 490 9.54 11.72 -16.74
CA ARG A 490 10.88 11.69 -17.35
C ARG A 490 11.04 12.75 -18.43
N ALA A 491 10.18 12.77 -19.45
CA ALA A 491 10.25 13.78 -20.51
C ALA A 491 10.21 15.22 -19.94
N ASN A 492 9.34 15.47 -18.96
CA ASN A 492 9.23 16.75 -18.26
C ASN A 492 10.54 17.13 -17.54
N VAL A 493 11.16 16.24 -16.75
CA VAL A 493 12.41 16.56 -16.04
C VAL A 493 13.61 16.67 -16.99
N ILE A 494 13.62 15.91 -18.09
CA ILE A 494 14.65 16.01 -19.13
C ILE A 494 14.55 17.38 -19.84
N ALA A 495 13.35 17.81 -20.22
CA ALA A 495 13.12 19.14 -20.80
C ALA A 495 13.48 20.27 -19.82
N TRP A 496 13.17 20.12 -18.52
CA TRP A 496 13.61 21.08 -17.50
C TRP A 496 15.13 21.12 -17.36
N LEU A 497 15.81 19.97 -17.37
CA LEU A 497 17.27 19.91 -17.35
C LEU A 497 17.90 20.53 -18.62
N GLN A 498 17.29 20.36 -19.80
CA GLN A 498 17.76 21.03 -21.02
C GLN A 498 17.61 22.57 -20.94
N ALA A 499 16.54 23.05 -20.29
CA ALA A 499 16.30 24.49 -20.14
C ALA A 499 17.06 25.16 -18.97
N ASN A 500 17.54 24.40 -17.97
CA ASN A 500 18.10 24.94 -16.71
C ASN A 500 19.48 24.37 -16.33
N GLY A 501 19.95 23.30 -16.99
CA GLY A 501 21.29 22.74 -16.84
C GLY A 501 22.32 23.31 -17.83
N GLY A 502 21.87 23.97 -18.91
CA GLY A 502 22.73 24.51 -19.98
C GLY A 502 23.08 23.50 -21.06
#